data_AF-A0A7V7JKB6-F1
#
_entry.id   AF-A0A7V7JKB6-F1
#
_cell.length_a   1.000
_cell.length_b   1.000
_cell.length_c   1.000
_cell.angle_alpha   90.00
_cell.angle_beta   90.00
_cell.angle_gamma   90.00
#
_symmetry.space_group_name_H-M   'P 1'
#
loop_
_entity.id
_entity.type
_entity.pdbx_description
1 polymer ?
#
loop_
_entity_poly.entity_id
_entity_poly.type
_entity_poly.pdbx_seq_one_letter_code
_entity_poly.pdbx_strand_id
1 'polypeptide(L)'
;MTDWSVLGVRLKAATGQDPALDAAIAEAFAAPSAAYTGSVAACRQLVATVLPDWRLHVGFDASGVLPYAAVFKDDIRVAAEAPTVPLAVLRCLAELATMPHG
;
A
#
# COMPACT_ATOMS: atom_id res chain seq x y z
N MET A 1 2.72 10.27 -15.97
CA MET A 1 2.21 8.88 -15.94
C MET A 1 3.05 8.14 -14.93
N THR A 2 2.45 7.65 -13.85
CA THR A 2 3.18 6.95 -12.78
C THR A 2 3.73 5.63 -13.29
N ASP A 3 5.04 5.41 -13.11
CA ASP A 3 5.63 4.09 -13.34
C ASP A 3 5.43 3.20 -12.10
N TRP A 4 4.33 2.45 -12.11
CA TRP A 4 3.96 1.54 -11.03
C TRP A 4 4.98 0.41 -10.83
N SER A 5 5.72 0.02 -11.88
CA SER A 5 6.76 -1.01 -11.77
C SER A 5 7.93 -0.50 -10.95
N VAL A 6 8.39 0.72 -11.22
CA VAL A 6 9.47 1.36 -10.45
C VAL A 6 9.04 1.61 -9.01
N LEU A 7 7.83 2.12 -8.78
CA LEU A 7 7.31 2.36 -7.44
C LEU A 7 7.18 1.05 -6.64
N GLY A 8 6.69 -0.02 -7.28
CA GLY A 8 6.59 -1.35 -6.67
C GLY A 8 7.95 -1.91 -6.26
N VAL A 9 9.01 -1.74 -7.06
CA VAL A 9 10.38 -2.14 -6.70
C VAL A 9 10.88 -1.37 -5.48
N ARG A 10 10.66 -0.05 -5.43
CA ARG A 10 11.07 0.77 -4.27
C ARG A 10 10.33 0.37 -2.99
N LEU A 11 9.03 0.10 -3.07
CA LEU A 11 8.23 -0.40 -1.95
C LEU A 11 8.67 -1.79 -1.46
N LYS A 12 9.15 -2.66 -2.35
CA LYS A 12 9.70 -3.97 -1.99
C LYS A 12 11.05 -3.85 -1.27
N ALA A 13 11.86 -2.85 -1.63
CA ALA A 13 13.16 -2.60 -1.00
C ALA A 13 13.07 -1.84 0.34
N ALA A 14 12.00 -1.06 0.55
CA ALA A 14 11.82 -0.29 1.77
C ALA A 14 11.66 -1.17 3.02
N THR A 15 12.29 -0.75 4.13
CA THR A 15 12.23 -1.42 5.44
C THR A 15 11.60 -0.58 6.54
N GLY A 16 11.29 0.69 6.26
CA GLY A 16 10.70 1.63 7.22
C GLY A 16 10.26 2.93 6.55
N GLN A 17 10.25 4.01 7.33
CA GLN A 17 9.86 5.33 6.85
C GLN A 17 10.82 5.84 5.76
N ASP A 18 10.27 6.37 4.67
CA ASP A 18 10.99 6.92 3.54
C ASP A 18 10.21 8.13 2.97
N PRO A 19 10.62 9.37 3.30
CA PRO A 19 9.96 10.59 2.80
C PRO A 19 9.99 10.74 1.27
N ALA A 20 11.01 10.20 0.59
CA ALA A 20 11.08 10.24 -0.87
C ALA A 20 10.11 9.25 -1.50
N LEU A 21 9.79 8.16 -0.79
CA LEU A 21 8.72 7.24 -1.19
C LEU A 21 7.35 7.83 -0.88
N ASP A 22 7.18 8.52 0.25
CA ASP A 22 5.95 9.25 0.60
C ASP A 22 5.54 10.25 -0.47
N ALA A 23 6.49 11.07 -0.95
CA ALA A 23 6.24 12.02 -2.02
C ALA A 23 5.83 11.32 -3.33
N ALA A 24 6.50 10.22 -3.68
CA ALA A 24 6.17 9.44 -4.87
C ALA A 24 4.78 8.79 -4.77
N ILE A 25 4.36 8.35 -3.58
CA ILE A 25 3.01 7.81 -3.31
C ILE A 25 1.96 8.91 -3.45
N ALA A 26 2.20 10.09 -2.86
CA ALA A 26 1.31 11.23 -2.97
C ALA A 26 1.08 11.62 -4.44
N GLU A 27 2.15 11.71 -5.23
CA GLU A 27 2.08 11.97 -6.67
C GLU A 27 1.34 10.85 -7.41
N ALA A 28 1.70 9.59 -7.14
CA ALA A 28 1.17 8.43 -7.84
C ALA A 28 -0.35 8.27 -7.71
N PHE A 29 -0.89 8.57 -6.53
CA PHE A 29 -2.32 8.47 -6.22
C PHE A 29 -3.06 9.81 -6.28
N ALA A 30 -2.39 10.88 -6.72
CA ALA A 30 -2.92 12.25 -6.67
C ALA A 30 -3.50 12.61 -5.28
N ALA A 31 -2.81 12.18 -4.22
CA ALA A 31 -3.23 12.32 -2.84
C ALA A 31 -2.42 13.42 -2.11
N PRO A 32 -2.92 13.97 -0.99
CA PRO A 32 -2.18 14.95 -0.20
C PRO A 32 -0.84 14.42 0.31
N SER A 33 0.17 15.28 0.45
CA SER A 33 1.43 14.89 1.09
C SER A 33 1.20 14.43 2.53
N ALA A 34 1.69 13.24 2.88
CA ALA A 34 1.60 12.65 4.21
C ALA A 34 2.72 11.63 4.44
N ALA A 35 2.97 11.27 5.69
CA ALA A 35 3.98 10.27 6.08
C ALA A 35 3.48 8.82 5.85
N TYR A 36 3.20 8.46 4.60
CA TYR A 36 2.57 7.17 4.26
C TYR A 36 3.37 5.96 4.74
N THR A 37 4.67 5.89 4.49
CA THR A 37 5.57 4.81 4.92
C THR A 37 5.73 4.72 6.44
N GLY A 38 5.39 5.77 7.18
CA GLY A 38 5.52 5.85 8.64
C GLY A 38 4.20 5.82 9.42
N SER A 39 3.04 5.96 8.76
CA SER A 39 1.76 6.18 9.45
C SER A 39 0.63 5.27 8.95
N VAL A 40 0.18 4.37 9.81
CA VAL A 40 -1.00 3.53 9.55
C VAL A 40 -2.26 4.36 9.31
N ALA A 41 -2.40 5.49 10.03
CA ALA A 41 -3.55 6.39 9.85
C ALA A 41 -3.54 7.03 8.45
N ALA A 42 -2.38 7.51 7.99
CA ALA A 42 -2.23 8.06 6.65
C ALA A 42 -2.51 7.01 5.56
N CYS A 43 -2.00 5.78 5.72
CA CYS A 43 -2.31 4.68 4.82
C CYS A 43 -3.81 4.35 4.78
N ARG A 44 -4.49 4.30 5.93
CA ARG A 44 -5.93 4.06 5.99
C ARG A 44 -6.73 5.13 5.26
N GLN A 45 -6.36 6.39 5.45
CA GLN A 45 -7.01 7.48 4.72
C GLN A 45 -6.74 7.42 3.22
N LEU A 46 -5.51 7.09 2.82
CA LEU A 46 -5.17 6.87 1.42
C LEU A 46 -6.03 5.76 0.81
N VAL A 47 -6.10 4.59 1.45
CA VAL A 47 -6.94 3.47 0.98
C VAL A 47 -8.40 3.88 0.86
N ALA A 48 -8.97 4.55 1.86
CA ALA A 48 -10.36 5.02 1.81
C ALA A 48 -10.61 6.02 0.67
N THR A 49 -9.59 6.79 0.28
CA THR A 49 -9.66 7.77 -0.81
C THR A 49 -9.55 7.08 -2.17
N VAL A 50 -8.58 6.18 -2.32
CA VAL A 50 -8.26 5.55 -3.61
C VAL A 50 -9.17 4.36 -3.92
N LEU A 51 -9.75 3.73 -2.90
CA LEU A 51 -10.53 2.51 -2.99
C LEU A 51 -11.77 2.56 -2.06
N PRO A 52 -12.73 3.47 -2.30
CA PRO A 52 -13.82 3.75 -1.37
C PRO A 52 -14.73 2.54 -1.07
N ASP A 53 -14.88 1.61 -2.01
CA ASP A 53 -15.71 0.41 -1.84
C ASP A 53 -14.92 -0.83 -1.40
N TRP A 54 -13.61 -0.71 -1.18
CA TRP A 54 -12.77 -1.83 -0.83
C TRP A 54 -12.62 -1.95 0.68
N ARG A 55 -12.47 -3.18 1.15
CA ARG A 55 -12.19 -3.46 2.56
C ARG A 55 -10.69 -3.62 2.75
N LEU A 56 -10.16 -2.96 3.78
CA LEU A 56 -8.79 -3.12 4.24
C LEU A 56 -8.74 -4.01 5.48
N HIS A 57 -7.95 -5.07 5.42
CA HIS A 57 -7.58 -5.88 6.57
C HIS A 57 -6.09 -5.75 6.84
N VAL A 58 -5.72 -5.65 8.12
CA VAL A 58 -4.33 -5.65 8.59
C VAL A 58 -4.18 -6.65 9.71
N GLY A 59 -3.06 -7.36 9.75
CA GLY A 59 -2.77 -8.36 10.77
C GLY A 59 -1.31 -8.78 10.74
N PHE A 60 -1.05 -9.98 11.24
CA PHE A 60 0.24 -10.65 11.12
C PHE A 60 0.11 -11.86 10.20
N ASP A 61 1.21 -12.26 9.58
CA ASP A 61 1.30 -13.49 8.80
C ASP A 61 0.98 -14.74 9.64
N ALA A 62 0.92 -15.92 8.99
CA ALA A 62 0.60 -17.19 9.66
C ALA A 62 1.60 -17.59 10.75
N SER A 63 2.82 -17.04 10.73
CA SER A 63 3.84 -17.26 11.76
C SER A 63 3.75 -16.25 12.92
N GLY A 64 2.95 -15.19 12.76
CA GLY A 64 2.84 -14.08 13.70
C GLY A 64 4.02 -13.11 13.67
N VAL A 65 4.91 -13.20 12.65
CA VAL A 65 6.20 -12.49 12.65
C VAL A 65 6.13 -11.21 11.83
N LEU A 66 5.68 -11.29 10.57
CA LEU A 66 5.62 -10.10 9.72
C LEU A 66 4.23 -9.48 9.69
N PRO A 67 4.14 -8.14 9.73
CA PRO A 67 2.94 -7.43 9.36
C PRO A 67 2.44 -7.79 7.96
N TYR A 68 1.13 -7.93 7.85
CA TYR A 68 0.41 -8.24 6.62
C TYR A 68 -0.75 -7.28 6.40
N ALA A 69 -1.03 -6.95 5.13
CA ALA A 69 -2.22 -6.24 4.71
C ALA A 69 -2.94 -6.94 3.56
N ALA A 70 -4.26 -6.80 3.52
CA ALA A 70 -5.10 -7.26 2.41
C ALA A 70 -6.10 -6.17 2.03
N VAL A 71 -6.28 -5.95 0.74
CA VAL A 71 -7.43 -5.20 0.21
C VAL A 71 -8.30 -6.15 -0.62
N PHE A 72 -9.62 -6.04 -0.46
CA PHE A 72 -10.54 -6.91 -1.18
C PHE A 72 -11.85 -6.20 -1.55
N LYS A 73 -12.36 -6.53 -2.74
CA LYS A 73 -13.66 -6.15 -3.27
C LYS A 73 -14.17 -7.32 -4.11
N ASP A 74 -15.37 -7.81 -3.79
CA ASP A 74 -15.97 -8.99 -4.41
C ASP A 74 -15.00 -10.19 -4.40
N ASP A 75 -14.71 -10.77 -5.56
CA ASP A 75 -13.78 -11.91 -5.71
C ASP A 75 -12.30 -11.48 -5.86
N ILE A 76 -12.02 -10.18 -5.85
CA ILE A 76 -10.65 -9.66 -5.97
C ILE A 76 -10.05 -9.49 -4.57
N ARG A 77 -8.89 -10.11 -4.36
CA ARG A 77 -8.08 -9.96 -3.15
C ARG A 77 -6.63 -9.72 -3.53
N VAL A 78 -6.06 -8.63 -3.02
CA VAL A 78 -4.64 -8.31 -3.11
C VAL A 78 -4.06 -8.27 -1.71
N ALA A 79 -2.87 -8.85 -1.54
CA ALA A 79 -2.34 -9.27 -0.27
C ALA A 79 -0.82 -9.10 -0.26
N ALA A 80 -0.27 -8.40 0.73
CA ALA A 80 1.18 -8.21 0.83
C ALA A 80 1.67 -8.23 2.27
N GLU A 81 2.86 -8.82 2.45
CA GLU A 81 3.64 -8.78 3.69
C GLU A 81 4.75 -7.73 3.56
N ALA A 82 5.13 -7.11 4.68
CA ALA A 82 6.24 -6.17 4.72
C ALA A 82 6.82 -6.02 6.14
N PRO A 83 8.01 -5.41 6.30
CA PRO A 83 8.59 -5.14 7.62
C PRO A 83 7.74 -4.27 8.54
N THR A 84 6.80 -3.49 7.99
CA THR A 84 5.88 -2.64 8.75
C THR A 84 4.47 -2.69 8.15
N VAL A 85 3.45 -2.43 8.97
CA VAL A 85 2.05 -2.35 8.52
C VAL A 85 1.86 -1.32 7.38
N PRO A 86 2.39 -0.08 7.47
CA PRO A 86 2.24 0.88 6.37
C PRO A 86 2.81 0.37 5.05
N LEU A 87 3.99 -0.25 5.05
CA LEU A 87 4.58 -0.80 3.84
C LEU A 87 3.77 -1.96 3.26
N ALA A 88 3.16 -2.80 4.09
CA ALA A 88 2.28 -3.87 3.63
C ALA A 88 1.05 -3.31 2.90
N VAL A 89 0.43 -2.26 3.46
CA VAL A 89 -0.70 -1.57 2.82
C VAL A 89 -0.29 -0.94 1.49
N LEU A 90 0.83 -0.24 1.44
CA LEU A 90 1.31 0.43 0.24
C LEU A 90 1.69 -0.55 -0.88
N ARG A 91 2.24 -1.72 -0.53
CA ARG A 91 2.49 -2.80 -1.50
C ARG A 91 1.20 -3.32 -2.12
N CYS A 92 0.13 -3.50 -1.33
CA CYS A 92 -1.18 -3.89 -1.86
C CYS A 92 -1.72 -2.86 -2.86
N LEU A 93 -1.61 -1.57 -2.54
CA LEU A 93 -2.09 -0.50 -3.41
C LEU A 93 -1.29 -0.45 -4.72
N ALA A 94 0.03 -0.56 -4.65
CA ALA A 94 0.88 -0.58 -5.84
C ALA A 94 0.62 -1.81 -6.72
N GLU A 95 0.43 -2.99 -6.12
CA GLU A 95 0.08 -4.21 -6.86
C GLU A 95 -1.29 -4.07 -7.52
N LEU A 96 -2.30 -3.60 -6.80
CA LEU A 96 -3.63 -3.37 -7.36
C LEU A 96 -3.60 -2.37 -8.53
N ALA A 97 -2.79 -1.31 -8.45
CA ALA A 97 -2.63 -0.34 -9.52
C ALA A 97 -1.93 -0.89 -10.79
N THR A 98 -1.28 -2.05 -10.69
CA THR A 98 -0.71 -2.77 -11.85
C THR A 98 -1.66 -3.81 -12.44
N MET A 99 -2.78 -4.12 -11.77
CA MET A 99 -3.75 -5.08 -12.29
C MET A 99 -4.55 -4.45 -13.43
N PRO A 100 -4.77 -5.16 -14.55
CA PRO A 100 -5.67 -4.69 -15.59
C PRO A 100 -7.09 -4.61 -15.01
N HIS A 101 -7.67 -3.41 -14.98
CA HIS A 101 -9.09 -3.24 -14.72
C HIS A 101 -9.85 -3.77 -15.93
N GLY A 102 -10.55 -4.90 -15.77
CA GLY A 102 -11.43 -5.47 -16.78
C GLY A 102 -12.63 -4.58 -17.07
#